data_AF-A0A7M4A0Q5-F1
#
_entry.id   AF-A0A7M4A0Q5-F1
#
_cell.length_a   1.000
_cell.length_b   1.000
_cell.length_c   1.000
_cell.angle_alpha   90.00
_cell.angle_beta   90.00
_cell.angle_gamma   90.00
#
_symmetry.space_group_name_H-M   'P 1'
#
loop_
_entity.id
_entity.type
_entity.pdbx_description
1 polymer ?
#
loop_
_entity_poly.entity_id
_entity_poly.type
_entity_poly.pdbx_seq_one_letter_code
_entity_poly.pdbx_strand_id
1 'polypeptide(L)'
;MSAPDFPIASVDIGDRSPKEAIDGFLKHREHERWVLLGQHAPQSNEQLWTAWIQAARNEIRKTMVARSVDAEFLRYLAGTHHISEAFSRAGVQDGQSSAWVLRLPDAAGEANDLGHLQPRAGGDTTFEADVESLMKALGWT
;
A
#
# COMPACT_ATOMS: atom_id res chain seq x y z
N MET A 1 10.90 18.04 -11.12
CA MET A 1 11.48 16.96 -10.30
C MET A 1 10.54 15.78 -10.41
N SER A 2 11.06 14.60 -10.74
CA SER A 2 10.26 13.36 -10.65
C SER A 2 9.99 13.07 -9.17
N ALA A 3 8.84 12.48 -8.86
CA ALA A 3 8.63 11.90 -7.54
C ALA A 3 9.70 10.81 -7.30
N PRO A 4 10.12 10.57 -6.04
CA PRO A 4 10.95 9.41 -5.73
C PRO A 4 10.22 8.12 -6.13
N ASP A 5 10.96 7.02 -6.20
CA ASP A 5 10.33 5.72 -6.38
C ASP A 5 9.45 5.38 -5.18
N PHE A 6 8.30 4.78 -5.44
CA PHE A 6 7.37 4.35 -4.40
C PHE A 6 7.99 3.19 -3.60
N PRO A 7 7.88 3.14 -2.26
CA PRO A 7 8.41 2.04 -1.47
C PRO A 7 7.65 0.73 -1.74
N ILE A 8 8.11 -0.06 -2.71
CA ILE A 8 7.48 -1.29 -3.16
C ILE A 8 8.53 -2.35 -3.50
N ALA A 9 8.25 -3.62 -3.16
CA ALA A 9 9.09 -4.77 -3.45
C ALA A 9 8.25 -5.95 -3.94
N SER A 10 8.74 -6.68 -4.93
CA SER A 10 8.15 -7.95 -5.36
C SER A 10 8.49 -9.02 -4.34
N VAL A 11 7.54 -9.92 -4.09
CA VAL A 11 7.69 -11.00 -3.12
C VAL A 11 7.16 -12.31 -3.70
N ASP A 12 7.83 -13.42 -3.38
CA ASP A 12 7.35 -14.77 -3.65
C ASP A 12 6.56 -15.29 -2.43
N ILE A 13 5.27 -15.53 -2.64
CA ILE A 13 4.36 -16.04 -1.62
C ILE A 13 4.21 -17.57 -1.69
N GLY A 14 4.89 -18.24 -2.63
CA GLY A 14 4.88 -19.68 -2.84
C GLY A 14 3.51 -20.22 -3.23
N ASP A 15 3.22 -21.45 -2.82
CA ASP A 15 1.93 -22.13 -3.09
C ASP A 15 0.84 -21.76 -2.06
N ARG A 16 1.02 -20.69 -1.28
CA ARG A 16 0.07 -20.27 -0.25
C ARG A 16 -1.24 -19.80 -0.91
N SER A 17 -2.37 -20.14 -0.31
CA SER A 17 -3.64 -19.52 -0.71
C SER A 17 -3.61 -18.01 -0.42
N PRO A 18 -4.40 -17.19 -1.14
CA PRO A 18 -4.48 -15.75 -0.89
C PRO A 18 -4.81 -15.44 0.57
N LYS A 19 -5.70 -16.24 1.18
CA LYS A 19 -6.07 -16.08 2.59
C LYS A 19 -4.88 -16.33 3.52
N GLU A 20 -4.12 -17.40 3.32
CA GLU A 20 -2.94 -17.69 4.15
C GLU A 20 -1.87 -16.62 4.01
N ALA A 21 -1.64 -16.11 2.79
CA ALA A 21 -0.69 -15.03 2.54
C ALA A 21 -1.14 -13.73 3.25
N ILE A 22 -2.42 -13.36 3.12
CA ILE A 22 -3.00 -12.16 3.75
C ILE A 22 -2.97 -12.29 5.27
N ASP A 23 -3.43 -13.40 5.85
CA ASP A 23 -3.47 -13.61 7.31
C ASP A 23 -2.05 -13.59 7.90
N GLY A 24 -1.09 -14.21 7.21
CA GLY A 24 0.32 -14.18 7.58
C GLY A 24 0.88 -12.75 7.57
N PHE A 25 0.64 -12.01 6.49
CA PHE A 25 1.06 -10.62 6.35
C PHE A 25 0.47 -9.70 7.41
N LEU A 26 -0.85 -9.76 7.63
CA LEU A 26 -1.55 -8.92 8.62
C LEU A 26 -1.06 -9.20 10.04
N LYS A 27 -0.66 -10.43 10.34
CA LYS A 27 -0.12 -10.82 11.65
C LYS A 27 1.28 -10.26 11.92
N HIS A 28 2.12 -10.15 10.89
CA HIS A 28 3.53 -9.76 11.05
C HIS A 28 3.80 -8.30 10.70
N ARG A 29 2.93 -7.63 9.93
CA ARG A 29 3.09 -6.21 9.62
C ARG A 29 3.03 -5.39 10.91
N GLU A 30 3.91 -4.41 11.01
CA GLU A 30 4.03 -3.59 12.22
C GLU A 30 2.85 -2.61 12.37
N HIS A 31 2.30 -2.13 11.25
CA HIS A 31 1.25 -1.11 11.21
C HIS A 31 0.47 -1.11 9.88
N GLU A 32 -0.65 -0.38 9.85
CA GLU A 32 -1.58 -0.32 8.72
C GLU A 32 -1.05 0.37 7.45
N ARG A 33 0.14 0.97 7.48
CA ARG A 33 0.79 1.51 6.26
C ARG A 33 1.45 0.44 5.39
N TRP A 34 1.56 -0.80 5.87
CA TRP A 34 2.01 -1.93 5.05
C TRP A 34 0.83 -2.48 4.24
N VAL A 35 0.98 -2.59 2.92
CA VAL A 35 -0.05 -3.12 2.02
C VAL A 35 0.50 -4.30 1.22
N LEU A 36 -0.31 -5.33 1.09
CA LEU A 36 -0.06 -6.49 0.23
C LEU A 36 -0.98 -6.39 -1.00
N LEU A 37 -0.41 -6.44 -2.19
CA LEU A 37 -1.13 -6.37 -3.47
C LEU A 37 -0.90 -7.64 -4.28
N GLY A 38 -1.88 -8.01 -5.11
CA GLY A 38 -1.66 -9.03 -6.12
C GLY A 38 -0.68 -8.55 -7.19
N GLN A 39 0.05 -9.49 -7.80
CA GLN A 39 1.09 -9.19 -8.81
C GLN A 39 0.60 -8.25 -9.93
N HIS A 40 -0.67 -8.39 -10.31
CA HIS A 40 -1.33 -7.66 -11.38
C HIS A 40 -1.75 -6.21 -11.02
N ALA A 41 -1.75 -5.82 -9.75
CA ALA A 41 -2.41 -4.59 -9.35
C ALA A 41 -1.59 -3.32 -9.65
N PRO A 42 -0.28 -3.24 -9.31
CA PRO A 42 0.55 -2.10 -9.70
C PRO A 42 0.85 -2.12 -11.20
N GLN A 43 0.68 -0.97 -11.86
CA GLN A 43 0.98 -0.79 -13.28
C GLN A 43 2.09 0.26 -13.53
N SER A 44 2.23 1.25 -12.64
CA SER A 44 3.32 2.23 -12.71
C SER A 44 3.57 2.92 -11.37
N ASN A 45 4.73 3.55 -11.23
CA ASN A 45 5.09 4.35 -10.06
C ASN A 45 4.12 5.53 -9.85
N GLU A 46 3.73 6.21 -10.93
CA GLU A 46 2.79 7.34 -10.90
C GLU A 46 1.39 6.90 -10.44
N GLN A 47 0.96 5.69 -10.79
CA GLN A 47 -0.30 5.14 -10.34
C GLN A 47 -0.32 4.97 -8.81
N LEU A 48 0.76 4.39 -8.24
CA LEU A 48 0.91 4.21 -6.80
C LEU A 48 0.93 5.55 -6.07
N TRP A 49 1.71 6.51 -6.56
CA TRP A 49 1.73 7.87 -6.00
C TRP A 49 0.37 8.57 -6.09
N THR A 50 -0.35 8.41 -7.20
CA THR A 50 -1.69 9.01 -7.36
C THR A 50 -2.68 8.45 -6.34
N ALA A 51 -2.69 7.12 -6.14
CA ALA A 51 -3.52 6.48 -5.13
C ALA A 51 -3.14 6.91 -3.71
N TRP A 52 -1.84 6.98 -3.40
CA TRP A 52 -1.33 7.44 -2.11
C TRP A 52 -1.70 8.90 -1.84
N ILE A 53 -1.52 9.82 -2.80
CA ILE A 53 -1.87 11.25 -2.63
C ILE A 53 -3.34 11.37 -2.21
N GLN A 54 -4.22 10.61 -2.84
CA GLN A 54 -5.64 10.73 -2.55
C GLN A 54 -6.02 10.08 -1.20
N ALA A 55 -5.43 8.93 -0.85
CA ALA A 55 -5.63 8.29 0.45
C ALA A 55 -5.06 9.15 1.61
N ALA A 56 -3.82 9.62 1.48
CA ALA A 56 -3.15 10.47 2.45
C ALA A 56 -3.86 11.82 2.65
N ARG A 57 -4.40 12.42 1.57
CA ARG A 57 -5.22 13.62 1.67
C ARG A 57 -6.46 13.38 2.54
N ASN A 58 -7.14 12.25 2.36
CA ASN A 58 -8.30 11.92 3.17
C ASN A 58 -7.92 11.56 4.61
N GLU A 59 -6.79 10.92 4.83
CA GLU A 59 -6.23 10.63 6.15
C GLU A 59 -6.00 11.93 6.94
N ILE A 60 -5.23 12.88 6.37
CA ILE A 60 -4.95 14.19 6.99
C ILE A 60 -6.23 14.95 7.30
N ARG A 61 -7.21 14.91 6.38
CA ARG A 61 -8.50 15.60 6.53
C ARG A 61 -9.48 14.85 7.43
N LYS A 62 -9.15 13.63 7.87
CA LYS A 62 -10.02 12.74 8.65
C LYS A 62 -11.35 12.44 7.93
N THR A 63 -11.29 12.29 6.61
CA THR A 63 -12.43 12.01 5.73
C THR A 63 -12.32 10.68 4.99
N MET A 64 -11.50 9.75 5.49
CA MET A 64 -11.40 8.40 4.92
C MET A 64 -12.74 7.68 5.01
N VAL A 65 -13.03 6.87 3.99
CA VAL A 65 -14.19 5.96 4.01
C VAL A 65 -13.80 4.63 4.65
N ALA A 66 -12.58 4.15 4.38
CA ALA A 66 -12.05 2.98 5.02
C ALA A 66 -11.62 3.26 6.48
N ARG A 67 -11.51 2.19 7.27
CA ARG A 67 -11.14 2.26 8.69
C ARG A 67 -9.63 2.35 8.91
N SER A 68 -8.85 2.14 7.85
CA SER A 68 -7.40 2.06 7.85
C SER A 68 -6.84 2.59 6.54
N VAL A 69 -5.62 3.12 6.57
CA VAL A 69 -5.02 3.83 5.41
C VAL A 69 -4.65 2.89 4.26
N ASP A 70 -4.27 1.63 4.53
CA ASP A 70 -4.10 0.58 3.52
C ASP A 70 -5.38 0.33 2.71
N ALA A 71 -6.51 0.21 3.39
CA ALA A 71 -7.80 -0.04 2.76
C ALA A 71 -8.31 1.19 1.99
N GLU A 72 -8.03 2.41 2.48
CA GLU A 72 -8.32 3.64 1.74
C GLU A 72 -7.45 3.74 0.48
N PHE A 73 -6.17 3.40 0.59
CA PHE A 73 -5.25 3.33 -0.54
C PHE A 73 -5.72 2.34 -1.60
N LEU A 74 -6.11 1.12 -1.19
CA LEU A 74 -6.62 0.09 -2.10
C LEU A 74 -7.86 0.56 -2.88
N ARG A 75 -8.78 1.29 -2.25
CA ARG A 75 -9.95 1.87 -2.94
C ARG A 75 -9.54 2.76 -4.10
N TYR A 76 -8.54 3.62 -3.89
CA TYR A 76 -8.06 4.52 -4.93
C TYR A 76 -7.24 3.80 -6.00
N LEU A 77 -6.41 2.83 -5.62
CA LEU A 77 -5.67 2.01 -6.57
C LEU A 77 -6.62 1.20 -7.48
N ALA A 78 -7.69 0.63 -6.90
CA ALA A 78 -8.70 -0.15 -7.62
C ALA A 78 -9.78 0.70 -8.33
N GLY A 79 -9.77 2.02 -8.13
CA GLY A 79 -10.73 2.95 -8.71
C GLY A 79 -12.19 2.70 -8.29
N THR A 80 -12.44 2.32 -7.02
CA THR A 80 -13.78 2.01 -6.52
C THR A 80 -14.10 2.68 -5.19
N HIS A 81 -15.39 2.93 -4.95
CA HIS A 81 -15.91 3.37 -3.65
C HIS A 81 -16.26 2.21 -2.71
N HIS A 82 -16.08 0.95 -3.12
CA HIS A 82 -16.43 -0.20 -2.30
C HIS A 82 -15.18 -0.92 -1.78
N ILE A 83 -15.07 -1.06 -0.45
CA ILE A 83 -13.90 -1.67 0.20
C ILE A 83 -13.69 -3.11 -0.26
N SER A 84 -14.74 -3.93 -0.26
CA SER A 84 -14.65 -5.34 -0.68
C SER A 84 -14.24 -5.49 -2.15
N GLU A 85 -14.71 -4.59 -3.02
CA GLU A 85 -14.33 -4.57 -4.43
C GLU A 85 -12.88 -4.13 -4.62
N ALA A 86 -12.39 -3.21 -3.79
CA ALA A 86 -10.99 -2.79 -3.80
C ALA A 86 -10.05 -3.97 -3.50
N PHE A 87 -10.36 -4.75 -2.45
CA PHE A 87 -9.62 -5.97 -2.14
C PHE A 87 -9.69 -7.01 -3.26
N SER A 88 -10.87 -7.21 -3.87
CA SER A 88 -11.02 -8.15 -4.99
C SER A 88 -10.21 -7.76 -6.23
N ARG A 89 -10.08 -6.45 -6.51
CA ARG A 89 -9.42 -5.93 -7.73
C ARG A 89 -7.92 -5.71 -7.58
N ALA A 90 -7.43 -5.46 -6.36
CA ALA A 90 -6.03 -5.10 -6.11
C ALA A 90 -5.29 -6.05 -5.15
N GLY A 91 -6.01 -6.87 -4.39
CA GLY A 91 -5.43 -7.85 -3.48
C GLY A 91 -4.87 -9.09 -4.19
N VAL A 92 -4.25 -9.97 -3.42
CA VAL A 92 -3.73 -11.26 -3.91
C VAL A 92 -4.90 -12.14 -4.39
N GLN A 93 -4.74 -12.79 -5.53
CA GLN A 93 -5.74 -13.66 -6.16
C GLN A 93 -5.27 -15.12 -6.20
N ASP A 94 -6.22 -16.04 -6.33
CA ASP A 94 -5.93 -17.47 -6.42
C ASP A 94 -4.99 -17.77 -7.60
N GLY A 95 -4.03 -18.67 -7.37
CA GLY A 95 -3.05 -19.09 -8.37
C GLY A 95 -1.86 -18.15 -8.57
N GLN A 96 -1.77 -17.05 -7.81
CA GLN A 96 -0.57 -16.21 -7.77
C GLN A 96 0.48 -16.80 -6.84
N SER A 97 1.70 -17.00 -7.36
CA SER A 97 2.88 -17.33 -6.56
C SER A 97 3.69 -16.09 -6.17
N SER A 98 3.36 -14.92 -6.71
CA SER A 98 4.03 -13.67 -6.40
C SER A 98 3.04 -12.54 -6.10
N ALA A 99 3.51 -11.57 -5.34
CA ALA A 99 2.74 -10.42 -4.89
C ALA A 99 3.67 -9.20 -4.80
N TRP A 100 3.08 -8.07 -4.43
CA TRP A 100 3.83 -6.87 -4.06
C TRP A 100 3.59 -6.53 -2.61
N VAL A 101 4.66 -6.23 -1.89
CA VAL A 101 4.59 -5.58 -0.58
C VAL A 101 5.02 -4.14 -0.77
N LEU A 102 4.22 -3.21 -0.24
CA LEU A 102 4.55 -1.80 -0.24
C LEU A 102 4.40 -1.20 1.15
N ARG A 103 5.05 -0.07 1.36
CA ARG A 103 4.84 0.78 2.54
C ARG A 103 4.38 2.15 2.10
N LEU A 104 3.20 2.54 2.59
CA LEU A 104 2.67 3.88 2.37
C LEU A 104 3.51 4.88 3.17
N PRO A 105 4.13 5.88 2.52
CA PRO A 105 4.83 6.94 3.24
C PRO A 105 3.92 7.64 4.25
N ASP A 106 4.50 8.09 5.36
CA ASP A 106 3.83 9.05 6.23
C ASP A 106 3.51 10.33 5.47
N ALA A 107 2.38 10.96 5.82
CA ALA A 107 1.89 12.15 5.15
C ALA A 107 1.90 13.35 6.09
N ALA A 108 2.70 14.36 5.75
CA ALA A 108 2.60 15.69 6.34
C ALA A 108 1.66 16.56 5.50
N GLY A 109 0.77 17.31 6.16
CA GLY A 109 -0.11 18.26 5.48
C GLY A 109 0.58 19.59 5.27
N GLU A 110 0.79 19.98 4.01
CA GLU A 110 1.29 21.31 3.64
C GLU A 110 0.19 22.09 2.93
N ALA A 111 -0.11 23.30 3.41
CA ALA A 111 -1.07 24.19 2.76
C ALA A 111 -0.45 24.77 1.50
N ASN A 112 -1.17 24.69 0.38
CA ASN A 112 -0.82 25.45 -0.82
C ASN A 112 -1.27 26.91 -0.69
N ASP A 113 -0.99 27.73 -1.72
CA ASP A 113 -1.34 29.16 -1.77
C ASP A 113 -2.85 29.44 -1.64
N LEU A 114 -3.69 28.43 -1.87
CA LEU A 114 -5.15 28.50 -1.74
C LEU A 114 -5.63 27.98 -0.36
N GLY A 115 -4.72 27.66 0.55
CA GLY A 115 -5.04 27.10 1.87
C GLY A 115 -5.45 25.62 1.85
N HIS A 116 -5.38 24.93 0.71
CA HIS A 116 -5.70 23.52 0.62
C HIS A 116 -4.52 22.68 1.12
N LEU A 117 -4.76 21.85 2.15
CA LEU A 117 -3.79 20.86 2.62
C LEU A 117 -3.54 19.80 1.53
N GLN A 118 -2.29 19.71 1.09
CA GLN A 118 -1.75 18.67 0.21
C GLN A 118 -0.85 17.74 1.03
N PRO A 119 -0.92 16.42 0.78
CA PRO A 119 -0.01 15.49 1.43
C PRO A 119 1.38 15.62 0.82
N ARG A 120 2.39 15.66 1.68
CA ARG A 120 3.79 15.49 1.33
C ARG A 120 4.33 14.23 1.99
N ALA A 121 4.99 13.39 1.19
CA ALA A 121 5.56 12.15 1.67
C ALA A 121 6.76 12.46 2.57
N GLY A 122 6.83 11.80 3.72
CA GLY A 122 8.08 11.65 4.46
C GLY A 122 9.10 10.90 3.61
N GLY A 123 10.39 11.17 3.84
CA GLY A 123 11.44 10.30 3.32
C GLY A 123 11.36 8.94 4.02
N ASP A 124 11.54 7.87 3.26
CA ASP A 124 11.62 6.52 3.78
C ASP A 124 12.98 5.92 3.39
N THR A 125 13.88 5.81 4.37
CA THR A 125 15.24 5.28 4.15
C THR A 125 15.45 3.90 4.75
N THR A 126 14.41 3.29 5.32
CA THR A 126 14.51 1.97 5.99
C THR A 126 13.70 0.89 5.30
N PHE A 127 12.99 1.23 4.20
CA PHE A 127 12.07 0.32 3.53
C PHE A 127 12.71 -1.02 3.17
N GLU A 128 13.91 -1.01 2.60
CA GLU A 128 14.61 -2.22 2.17
C GLU A 128 14.96 -3.14 3.36
N ALA A 129 15.41 -2.58 4.48
CA ALA A 129 15.75 -3.36 5.68
C ALA A 129 14.49 -3.92 6.36
N ASP A 130 13.43 -3.13 6.38
CA ASP A 130 12.18 -3.49 7.05
C ASP A 130 11.40 -4.53 6.22
N VAL A 131 11.43 -4.43 4.89
CA VAL A 131 10.82 -5.44 4.01
C VAL A 131 11.59 -6.76 4.11
N GLU A 132 12.93 -6.75 4.15
CA GLU A 132 13.72 -7.98 4.36
C GLU A 132 13.35 -8.65 5.70
N SER A 133 13.20 -7.85 6.76
CA SER A 133 12.81 -8.34 8.09
C SER A 133 11.40 -8.95 8.09
N LEU A 134 10.45 -8.28 7.42
CA LEU A 134 9.08 -8.79 7.25
C LEU A 134 9.06 -10.10 6.45
N MET A 135 9.79 -10.16 5.35
CA MET A 135 9.90 -11.34 4.48
C MET A 135 10.48 -12.54 5.23
N LYS A 136 11.52 -12.32 6.03
CA LYS A 136 12.11 -13.35 6.89
C LYS A 136 11.10 -13.86 7.93
N ALA A 137 10.29 -12.99 8.52
CA ALA A 137 9.26 -13.38 9.48
C ALA A 137 8.13 -14.21 8.82
N LEU A 138 7.83 -13.92 7.56
CA LEU A 138 6.82 -14.62 6.76
C LEU A 138 7.32 -15.92 6.12
N GLY A 139 8.64 -16.10 6.04
CA GLY A 139 9.27 -17.18 5.27
C GLY A 139 8.96 -17.04 3.77
N TRP A 140 8.99 -15.81 3.28
CA TRP A 140 8.85 -15.45 1.87
C TRP A 140 10.23 -15.06 1.31
N THR A 141 10.38 -15.05 -0.01
CA THR A 141 11.65 -14.68 -0.69
C THR A 141 11.47 -13.59 -1.71
#